data_AF-A0A087L5Y0-F1
#
_entry.id   AF-A0A087L5Y0-F1
#
_cell.length_a   1.000
_cell.length_b   1.000
_cell.length_c   1.000
_cell.angle_alpha   90.00
_cell.angle_beta   90.00
_cell.angle_gamma   90.00
#
_symmetry.space_group_name_H-M   'P 1'
#
loop_
_entity.id
_entity.type
_entity.pdbx_description
1 polymer ?
#
loop_
_entity_poly.entity_id
_entity_poly.type
_entity_poly.pdbx_seq_one_letter_code
_entity_poly.pdbx_strand_id
1 'polypeptide(L)'
;MGLCCHAAIAAEREGNTFIYQKANGEIRLSAVPGNGQQATFLINTNVGMHVCEVQGIATAIADTPQHTTLEWRNENQCLITLTWGQNRVKVNANEECNSYCGMNAGNSLSGIYQ
;
A
#
# COMPACT_ATOMS: atom_id res chain seq x y z
N MET A 1 26.13 5.17 -26.81
CA MET A 1 25.49 6.01 -25.77
C MET A 1 24.15 5.39 -25.44
N GLY A 2 23.82 5.25 -24.17
CA GLY A 2 22.54 4.70 -23.73
C GLY A 2 22.67 3.91 -22.44
N LEU A 3 23.15 4.56 -21.36
CA LEU A 3 22.92 4.02 -20.02
C LEU A 3 21.41 4.12 -19.76
N CYS A 4 20.71 3.00 -19.82
CA CYS A 4 19.42 2.88 -19.15
C CYS A 4 19.71 2.90 -17.65
N CYS A 5 19.73 4.11 -17.09
CA CYS A 5 19.58 4.32 -15.66
C CYS A 5 18.28 3.63 -15.26
N HIS A 6 18.40 2.43 -14.71
CA HIS A 6 17.39 1.89 -13.82
C HIS A 6 17.39 2.85 -12.63
N ALA A 7 16.61 3.91 -12.73
CA ALA A 7 16.26 4.68 -11.55
C ALA A 7 15.71 3.64 -10.59
N ALA A 8 16.45 3.38 -9.51
CA ALA A 8 15.87 2.74 -8.36
C ALA A 8 14.65 3.61 -8.07
N ILE A 9 13.45 3.08 -8.31
CA ILE A 9 12.21 3.74 -7.96
C ILE A 9 12.29 3.78 -6.44
N ALA A 10 12.82 4.88 -5.94
CA ALA A 10 12.78 5.22 -4.53
C ALA A 10 11.42 5.88 -4.34
N ALA A 11 10.78 5.58 -3.22
CA ALA A 11 9.51 6.16 -2.85
C ALA A 11 9.51 7.68 -3.10
N GLU A 12 8.58 8.18 -3.91
CA GLU A 12 8.37 9.60 -4.07
C GLU A 12 7.78 10.13 -2.75
N ARG A 13 8.18 11.34 -2.34
CA ARG A 13 7.73 11.93 -1.07
C ARG A 13 7.06 13.28 -1.32
N GLU A 14 5.77 13.35 -1.03
CA GLU A 14 4.98 14.58 -1.04
C GLU A 14 4.71 15.01 0.41
N GLY A 15 5.54 15.93 0.93
CA GLY A 15 5.47 16.34 2.34
C GLY A 15 5.74 15.18 3.31
N ASN A 16 4.71 14.73 4.04
CA ASN A 16 4.80 13.59 4.97
C ASN A 16 4.23 12.28 4.39
N THR A 17 3.86 12.31 3.11
CA THR A 17 3.30 11.15 2.40
C THR A 17 4.38 10.50 1.55
N PHE A 18 4.56 9.21 1.74
CA PHE A 18 5.38 8.34 0.92
C PHE A 18 4.50 7.70 -0.15
N ILE A 19 4.97 7.71 -1.39
CA ILE A 19 4.27 7.22 -2.56
C ILE A 19 5.12 6.10 -3.16
N TYR A 20 4.51 4.93 -3.32
CA TYR A 20 5.14 3.75 -3.90
C TYR A 20 4.28 3.23 -5.05
N GLN A 21 4.91 2.71 -6.09
CA GLN A 21 4.21 2.29 -7.29
C GLN A 21 4.53 0.83 -7.65
N LYS A 22 3.60 0.22 -8.38
CA LYS A 22 3.80 -1.02 -9.12
C LYS A 22 3.14 -0.86 -10.49
N ALA A 23 3.32 -1.85 -11.38
CA ALA A 23 2.85 -1.77 -12.77
C ALA A 23 1.37 -1.38 -12.95
N ASN A 24 0.53 -1.68 -11.95
CA ASN A 24 -0.92 -1.51 -12.03
C ASN A 24 -1.50 -0.79 -10.80
N GLY A 25 -0.69 -0.06 -10.03
CA GLY A 25 -1.21 0.67 -8.88
C GLY A 25 -0.18 1.51 -8.13
N GLU A 26 -0.71 2.36 -7.28
CA GLU A 26 0.00 3.26 -6.38
C GLU A 26 -0.50 3.05 -4.95
N ILE A 27 0.40 3.16 -3.99
CA ILE A 27 0.04 3.29 -2.57
C ILE A 27 0.68 4.56 -2.01
N ARG A 28 -0.14 5.36 -1.34
CA ARG A 28 0.27 6.52 -0.55
C ARG A 28 0.17 6.18 0.93
N LEU A 29 1.20 6.53 1.71
CA LEU A 29 1.29 6.25 3.14
C LEU A 29 1.79 7.47 3.89
N SER A 30 1.10 7.86 4.95
CA SER A 30 1.51 8.96 5.82
C SER A 30 1.31 8.58 7.28
N ALA A 31 2.31 8.82 8.12
CA ALA A 31 2.17 8.62 9.57
C ALA A 31 1.10 9.57 10.13
N VAL A 32 0.29 9.09 11.09
CA VAL A 32 -0.70 9.92 11.77
C VAL A 32 0.01 10.81 12.80
N PRO A 33 -0.05 12.15 12.70
CA PRO A 33 0.61 13.04 13.66
C PRO A 33 0.15 12.77 15.09
N GLY A 34 1.10 12.66 16.02
CA GLY A 34 0.80 12.37 17.43
C GLY A 34 0.41 10.93 17.73
N ASN A 35 0.33 10.05 16.72
CA ASN A 35 0.10 8.62 16.89
C ASN A 35 1.12 7.79 16.09
N GLY A 36 2.25 7.47 16.73
CA GLY A 36 3.33 6.68 16.13
C GLY A 36 2.96 5.23 15.82
N GLN A 37 1.77 4.77 16.20
CA GLN A 37 1.27 3.43 15.92
C GLN A 37 0.26 3.41 14.77
N GLN A 38 -0.01 4.54 14.12
CA GLN A 38 -1.00 4.60 13.04
C GLN A 38 -0.44 5.26 11.78
N ALA A 39 -0.90 4.77 10.63
CA ALA A 39 -0.62 5.36 9.34
C ALA A 39 -1.91 5.43 8.51
N THR A 40 -2.14 6.58 7.89
CA THR A 40 -3.13 6.69 6.83
C THR A 40 -2.55 6.08 5.57
N PHE A 41 -3.35 5.29 4.86
CA PHE A 41 -3.00 4.75 3.56
C PHE A 41 -4.10 5.01 2.53
N LEU A 42 -3.70 5.09 1.26
CA LEU A 42 -4.56 5.10 0.08
C LEU A 42 -3.90 4.20 -0.97
N ILE A 43 -4.56 3.10 -1.33
CA ILE A 43 -4.16 2.21 -2.42
C ILE A 43 -5.08 2.49 -3.59
N ASN A 44 -4.53 2.76 -4.76
CA ASN A 44 -5.26 2.89 -6.00
C ASN A 44 -4.66 1.93 -7.03
N THR A 45 -5.47 1.01 -7.54
CA THR A 45 -5.05 -0.03 -8.49
C THR A 45 -5.99 -0.04 -9.68
N ASN A 46 -5.43 -0.37 -10.85
CA ASN A 46 -6.18 -0.47 -12.10
C ASN A 46 -5.82 -1.77 -12.82
N VAL A 47 -6.80 -2.65 -13.01
CA VAL A 47 -6.65 -3.88 -13.82
C VAL A 47 -7.67 -3.85 -14.96
N GLY A 48 -7.19 -3.51 -16.15
CA GLY A 48 -8.04 -3.39 -17.34
C GLY A 48 -8.97 -2.17 -17.25
N MET A 49 -10.28 -2.41 -17.10
CA MET A 49 -11.30 -1.38 -16.90
C MET A 49 -11.77 -1.27 -15.43
N HIS A 50 -11.15 -2.03 -14.52
CA HIS A 50 -11.55 -2.09 -13.12
C HIS A 50 -10.55 -1.31 -12.27
N VAL A 51 -11.00 -0.17 -11.75
CA VAL A 51 -10.27 0.60 -10.75
C VAL A 51 -10.72 0.14 -9.36
N CYS A 52 -9.77 -0.14 -8.48
CA CYS A 52 -10.03 -0.29 -7.05
C CYS A 52 -9.25 0.72 -6.24
N GLU A 53 -9.97 1.45 -5.40
CA GLU A 53 -9.41 2.41 -4.45
C GLU A 53 -9.77 1.99 -3.03
N VAL A 54 -8.78 1.79 -2.17
CA VAL A 54 -8.97 1.50 -0.75
C VAL A 54 -8.20 2.50 0.09
N GLN A 55 -8.87 3.10 1.07
CA GLN A 55 -8.23 4.00 2.03
C GLN A 55 -8.62 3.67 3.46
N GLY A 56 -7.73 3.99 4.40
CA GLY A 56 -7.98 3.76 5.81
C GLY A 56 -6.86 4.23 6.72
N ILE A 57 -7.04 4.00 8.02
CA ILE A 57 -6.02 4.20 9.05
C ILE A 57 -5.61 2.81 9.54
N ALA A 58 -4.42 2.38 9.17
CA ALA A 58 -3.85 1.11 9.60
C ALA A 58 -3.12 1.28 10.93
N THR A 59 -3.16 0.25 11.78
CA THR A 59 -2.53 0.25 13.10
C THR A 59 -1.34 -0.71 13.11
N ALA A 60 -0.23 -0.29 13.71
CA ALA A 60 0.97 -1.09 13.85
C ALA A 60 0.71 -2.29 14.75
N ILE A 61 0.97 -3.49 14.24
CA ILE A 61 0.87 -4.76 14.96
C ILE A 61 2.25 -5.35 15.27
N ALA A 62 3.28 -4.90 14.56
CA ALA A 62 4.68 -5.22 14.84
C ALA A 62 5.58 -4.10 14.29
N ASP A 63 6.68 -3.85 14.98
CA ASP A 63 7.68 -2.87 14.56
C ASP A 63 9.08 -3.47 14.68
N THR A 64 9.87 -3.33 13.62
CA THR A 64 11.24 -3.85 13.54
C THR A 64 12.16 -2.75 13.01
N PRO A 65 13.49 -2.86 13.21
CA PRO A 65 14.41 -1.85 12.69
C PRO A 65 14.37 -1.68 11.15
N GLN A 66 13.83 -2.66 10.42
CA GLN A 66 13.77 -2.63 8.95
C GLN A 66 12.40 -2.22 8.41
N HIS A 67 11.32 -2.44 9.15
CA HIS A 67 9.95 -2.19 8.70
C HIS A 67 8.95 -2.20 9.86
N THR A 68 7.84 -1.51 9.64
CA THR A 68 6.65 -1.57 10.49
C THR A 68 5.58 -2.41 9.78
N THR A 69 4.94 -3.34 10.50
CA THR A 69 3.77 -4.07 10.00
C THR A 69 2.50 -3.40 10.51
N LEU A 70 1.67 -2.93 9.58
CA LEU A 70 0.39 -2.29 9.86
C LEU A 70 -0.76 -3.19 9.41
N GLU A 71 -1.88 -3.12 10.12
CA GLU A 71 -3.11 -3.82 9.79
C GLU A 71 -4.29 -2.85 9.71
N TRP A 72 -5.12 -3.02 8.69
CA TRP A 72 -6.42 -2.38 8.58
C TRP A 72 -7.49 -3.41 8.18
N ARG A 73 -8.68 -3.26 8.74
CA ARG A 73 -9.84 -4.09 8.44
C ARG A 73 -11.09 -3.23 8.31
N ASN A 74 -11.88 -3.44 7.26
CA ASN A 74 -13.20 -2.80 7.13
C ASN A 74 -14.34 -3.67 7.69
N GLU A 75 -15.56 -3.12 7.64
CA GLU A 75 -16.78 -3.78 8.08
C GLU A 75 -17.11 -5.07 7.29
N ASN A 76 -16.66 -5.15 6.04
CA ASN A 76 -16.84 -6.30 5.15
C ASN A 76 -15.71 -7.34 5.29
N GLN A 77 -14.95 -7.31 6.39
CA GLN A 77 -13.83 -8.23 6.65
C GLN A 77 -12.69 -8.20 5.63
N CYS A 78 -12.63 -7.21 4.73
CA CYS A 78 -11.45 -6.95 3.91
C CYS A 78 -10.30 -6.54 4.84
N LEU A 79 -9.27 -7.37 4.86
CA LEU A 79 -8.08 -7.25 5.69
C LEU A 79 -6.91 -6.88 4.79
N ILE A 80 -6.26 -5.77 5.12
CA ILE A 80 -5.03 -5.31 4.45
C ILE A 80 -3.91 -5.27 5.48
N THR A 81 -2.85 -6.04 5.21
CA THR A 81 -1.59 -5.99 5.95
C THR A 81 -0.54 -5.27 5.10
N LEU A 82 0.07 -4.24 5.68
CA LEU A 82 1.12 -3.45 5.05
C LEU A 82 2.44 -3.71 5.78
N THR A 83 3.46 -4.17 5.07
CA THR A 83 4.84 -4.19 5.57
C THR A 83 5.53 -2.95 5.02
N TRP A 84 5.55 -1.87 5.81
CA TRP A 84 6.05 -0.56 5.42
C TRP A 84 7.54 -0.44 5.75
N GLY A 85 8.38 -0.44 4.72
CA GLY A 85 9.81 -0.14 4.81
C GLY A 85 10.17 1.14 4.05
N GLN A 86 11.44 1.53 4.08
CA GLN A 86 11.90 2.80 3.48
C GLN A 86 11.62 2.88 1.97
N ASN A 87 12.03 1.87 1.20
CA ASN A 87 12.01 1.90 -0.27
C ASN A 87 10.94 1.00 -0.88
N ARG A 88 10.12 0.34 -0.07
CA ARG A 88 9.06 -0.54 -0.56
C ARG A 88 8.00 -0.77 0.48
N VAL A 89 6.81 -1.08 -0.01
CA VAL A 89 5.69 -1.56 0.80
C VAL A 89 5.22 -2.88 0.23
N LYS A 90 5.13 -3.90 1.07
CA LYS A 90 4.43 -5.13 0.72
C LYS A 90 2.98 -5.01 1.21
N VAL A 91 2.04 -5.21 0.30
CA VAL A 91 0.61 -5.24 0.59
C VAL A 91 0.12 -6.68 0.45
N ASN A 92 -0.56 -7.18 1.48
CA ASN A 92 -1.35 -8.40 1.40
C ASN A 92 -2.81 -8.06 1.70
N ALA A 93 -3.69 -8.27 0.73
CA ALA A 93 -5.13 -8.19 0.89
C ALA A 93 -5.71 -9.61 0.93
N ASN A 94 -6.68 -9.87 1.81
CA ASN A 94 -7.41 -11.14 1.82
C ASN A 94 -8.48 -11.19 0.72
N GLU A 95 -9.09 -12.37 0.55
CA GLU A 95 -10.09 -12.60 -0.50
C GLU A 95 -11.36 -11.74 -0.34
N GLU A 96 -11.69 -11.33 0.87
CA GLU A 96 -12.84 -10.45 1.15
C GLU A 96 -12.68 -9.08 0.49
N CYS A 97 -11.45 -8.64 0.21
CA CYS A 97 -11.20 -7.43 -0.56
C CYS A 97 -11.63 -7.53 -2.03
N ASN A 98 -11.87 -8.74 -2.56
CA ASN A 98 -12.47 -8.91 -3.90
C ASN A 98 -13.92 -8.44 -3.93
N SER A 99 -14.67 -8.58 -2.83
CA SER A 99 -16.04 -8.06 -2.75
C SER A 99 -16.06 -6.53 -2.81
N TYR A 100 -15.05 -5.90 -2.20
CA TYR A 100 -14.88 -4.46 -2.15
C TYR A 100 -14.45 -3.87 -3.49
N CYS A 101 -13.48 -4.50 -4.16
CA CYS A 101 -12.92 -4.02 -5.42
C CYS A 101 -13.67 -4.48 -6.69
N GLY A 102 -14.64 -5.39 -6.55
CA GLY A 102 -15.17 -6.18 -7.66
C GLY A 102 -14.36 -7.45 -7.91
N MET A 103 -15.03 -8.51 -8.36
CA MET A 103 -14.42 -9.83 -8.55
C MET A 103 -13.12 -9.73 -9.37
N ASN A 104 -12.04 -10.35 -8.87
CA ASN A 104 -10.67 -10.34 -9.42
C ASN A 104 -9.82 -9.09 -9.14
N ALA A 105 -10.38 -8.00 -8.57
CA ALA A 105 -9.62 -6.79 -8.28
C ALA A 105 -9.05 -6.73 -6.85
N GLY A 106 -9.47 -7.57 -5.91
CA GLY A 106 -8.84 -7.64 -4.57
C GLY A 106 -7.40 -8.16 -4.62
N ASN A 107 -7.13 -9.14 -5.49
CA ASN A 107 -5.76 -9.57 -5.82
C ASN A 107 -4.91 -8.45 -6.43
N SER A 108 -5.55 -7.43 -7.02
CA SER A 108 -4.84 -6.29 -7.59
C SER A 108 -4.28 -5.35 -6.54
N LEU A 109 -4.79 -5.35 -5.31
CA LEU A 109 -4.23 -4.60 -4.18
C LEU A 109 -2.92 -5.20 -3.70
N SER A 110 -2.87 -6.54 -3.64
CA SER A 110 -1.70 -7.29 -3.18
C SER A 110 -0.48 -7.07 -4.09
N GLY A 111 0.71 -7.09 -3.50
CA GLY A 111 1.96 -6.96 -4.23
C GLY A 111 3.03 -6.16 -3.50
N ILE A 112 4.13 -5.91 -4.20
CA ILE A 112 5.22 -5.07 -3.73
C ILE A 112 5.17 -3.77 -4.52
N TYR A 113 5.07 -2.65 -3.81
CA TYR A 113 5.14 -1.29 -4.34
C TYR A 113 6.53 -0.74 -4.01
N GLN A 114 7.18 -0.06 -4.96
CA GLN A 114 8.53 0.51 -4.85
C GLN A 114 8.51 1.99 -5.21
#